data_AF-A0A5C7J9X8-F1
#
_entry.id   AF-A0A5C7J9X8-F1
#
_cell.length_a   1.000
_cell.length_b   1.000
_cell.length_c   1.000
_cell.angle_alpha   90.00
_cell.angle_beta   90.00
_cell.angle_gamma   90.00
#
_symmetry.space_group_name_H-M   'P 1'
#
loop_
_entity.id
_entity.type
_entity.pdbx_description
1 polymer ?
#
loop_
_entity_poly.entity_id
_entity_poly.type
_entity_poly.pdbx_seq_one_letter_code
_entity_poly.pdbx_strand_id
1 'polypeptide(L)'
;AGAKGGLGALSLAKEARQLLDEALRLNDKALNGSAYTSLATLYAKVPGWPVGFGDKERAEEYFKKALAINPDGIDPNFFYGEYLSDRGRSAEAIVLLEKALKAPPRPGRELADSGRRQEVQTLLGKLRKESR
;
A
#
# COMPACT_ATOMS: atom_id res chain seq x y z
N ALA A 1 25.01 -9.69 12.64
CA ALA A 1 24.14 -8.50 12.46
C ALA A 1 22.75 -8.86 12.97
N GLY A 2 22.39 -8.38 14.16
CA GLY A 2 21.16 -8.78 14.85
C GLY A 2 19.93 -8.30 14.10
N ALA A 3 19.09 -9.24 13.66
CA ALA A 3 17.78 -8.91 13.14
C ALA A 3 17.05 -8.08 14.20
N LYS A 4 16.69 -6.83 13.87
CA LYS A 4 15.67 -6.10 14.62
C LYS A 4 14.40 -6.96 14.51
N GLY A 5 14.20 -7.85 15.50
CA GLY A 5 13.13 -8.83 15.52
C GLY A 5 11.75 -8.17 15.54
N GLY A 6 10.69 -8.98 15.56
CA GLY A 6 9.29 -8.52 15.44
C GLY A 6 8.92 -7.31 16.32
N LEU A 7 9.50 -7.18 17.51
CA LEU A 7 9.30 -6.03 18.41
C LEU A 7 9.96 -4.73 17.91
N GLY A 8 11.16 -4.81 17.35
CA GLY A 8 11.85 -3.65 16.78
C GLY A 8 11.16 -3.15 15.51
N ALA A 9 10.73 -4.07 14.65
CA ALA A 9 9.93 -3.75 13.47
C ALA A 9 8.59 -3.10 13.85
N LEU A 10 7.92 -3.60 14.90
CA LEU A 10 6.69 -3.01 15.41
C LEU A 10 6.90 -1.61 15.99
N SER A 11 8.01 -1.37 16.70
CA SER A 11 8.35 -0.03 17.21
C SER A 11 8.51 0.97 16.07
N LEU A 12 9.26 0.61 15.03
CA LEU A 12 9.44 1.44 13.83
C LEU A 12 8.10 1.68 13.11
N ALA A 13 7.23 0.68 13.04
CA ALA A 13 5.89 0.84 12.46
C ALA A 13 5.03 1.82 13.26
N LYS A 14 5.13 1.84 14.60
CA LYS A 14 4.41 2.79 15.45
C LYS A 14 4.90 4.22 15.25
N GLU A 15 6.22 4.41 15.18
CA GLU A 15 6.84 5.70 14.88
C GLU A 15 6.45 6.21 13.48
N ALA A 16 6.53 5.34 12.47
CA ALA A 16 6.10 5.67 11.11
C ALA A 16 4.63 6.11 11.07
N ARG A 17 3.74 5.41 11.80
CA ARG A 17 2.33 5.81 11.90
C ARG A 17 2.18 7.22 12.47
N GLN A 18 2.90 7.56 13.55
CA GLN A 18 2.83 8.89 14.16
C GLN A 18 3.28 9.99 13.20
N LEU A 19 4.40 9.77 12.49
CA LEU A 19 4.92 10.73 11.51
C LEU A 19 3.95 10.92 10.32
N LEU A 20 3.32 9.84 9.87
CA LEU A 20 2.33 9.90 8.80
C LEU A 20 1.04 10.60 9.26
N ASP A 21 0.58 10.35 10.49
CA ASP A 21 -0.56 11.05 11.08
C ASP A 21 -0.28 12.57 11.20
N GLU A 22 0.95 12.96 11.55
CA GLU A 22 1.37 14.37 11.54
C GLU A 22 1.42 14.95 10.13
N ALA A 23 1.98 14.23 9.16
CA ALA A 23 2.01 14.65 7.77
C ALA A 23 0.59 14.90 7.22
N LEU A 24 -0.38 14.05 7.57
CA LEU A 24 -1.78 14.25 7.20
C LEU A 24 -2.39 15.54 7.80
N ARG A 25 -1.99 15.93 9.01
CA ARG A 25 -2.44 17.20 9.62
C ARG A 25 -1.85 18.42 8.93
N LEU A 26 -0.61 18.30 8.45
CA LEU A 26 0.09 19.40 7.77
C LEU A 26 -0.44 19.60 6.34
N ASN A 27 -0.51 18.52 5.56
CA ASN A 27 -1.08 18.53 4.21
C ASN A 27 -1.38 17.09 3.77
N ASP A 28 -2.65 16.69 3.85
CA ASP A 28 -3.15 15.37 3.50
C ASP A 28 -3.01 15.02 2.01
N LYS A 29 -2.86 16.03 1.14
CA LYS A 29 -2.67 15.88 -0.30
C LYS A 29 -1.21 15.95 -0.73
N ALA A 30 -0.28 16.20 0.20
CA ALA A 30 1.15 16.21 -0.11
C ALA A 30 1.55 14.90 -0.81
N LEU A 31 2.39 15.02 -1.84
CA LEU A 31 2.84 13.89 -2.66
C LEU A 31 1.69 13.02 -3.19
N ASN A 32 0.59 13.67 -3.59
CA ASN A 32 -0.62 13.02 -4.09
C ASN A 32 -1.23 12.03 -3.07
N GLY A 33 -1.27 12.43 -1.81
CA GLY A 33 -1.89 11.64 -0.73
C GLY A 33 -1.11 10.39 -0.34
N SER A 34 0.21 10.34 -0.58
CA SER A 34 1.02 9.15 -0.34
C SER A 34 1.00 8.67 1.11
N ALA A 35 0.79 9.59 2.06
CA ALA A 35 0.70 9.26 3.48
C ALA A 35 -0.46 8.29 3.76
N TYR A 36 -1.59 8.42 3.04
CA TYR A 36 -2.71 7.49 3.15
C TYR A 36 -2.35 6.10 2.66
N THR A 37 -1.63 5.96 1.54
CA THR A 37 -1.16 4.64 1.06
C THR A 37 -0.24 3.98 2.08
N SER A 38 0.69 4.73 2.66
CA SER A 38 1.62 4.21 3.66
C SER A 38 0.89 3.78 4.95
N LEU A 39 -0.03 4.60 5.45
CA LEU A 39 -0.84 4.26 6.63
C LEU A 39 -1.70 3.03 6.37
N ALA A 40 -2.36 2.96 5.22
CA ALA A 40 -3.15 1.80 4.82
C ALA A 40 -2.33 0.51 4.84
N THR A 41 -1.13 0.53 4.26
CA THR A 41 -0.20 -0.60 4.26
C THR A 41 0.26 -0.99 5.67
N LEU A 42 0.54 -0.02 6.55
CA LEU A 42 0.89 -0.30 7.95
C LEU A 42 -0.26 -0.97 8.69
N TYR A 43 -1.46 -0.39 8.60
CA TYR A 43 -2.67 -0.97 9.21
C TYR A 43 -3.00 -2.36 8.66
N ALA A 44 -2.69 -2.61 7.37
CA ALA A 44 -2.84 -3.91 6.76
C ALA A 44 -1.80 -4.93 7.23
N LYS A 45 -0.52 -4.57 7.43
CA LYS A 45 0.55 -5.55 7.65
C LYS A 45 0.95 -5.74 9.12
N VAL A 46 0.66 -4.77 9.99
CA VAL A 46 1.00 -4.86 11.42
C VAL A 46 -0.01 -5.77 12.15
N PRO A 47 0.41 -6.54 13.19
CA PRO A 47 -0.53 -7.28 14.03
C PRO A 47 -1.55 -6.37 14.72
N GLY A 48 -2.76 -6.87 14.95
CA GLY A 48 -3.79 -6.16 15.71
C GLY A 48 -3.53 -6.14 17.22
N TRP A 49 -4.51 -5.64 17.97
CA TRP A 49 -4.50 -5.65 19.43
C TRP A 49 -4.45 -7.09 20.00
N PRO A 50 -3.74 -7.36 21.11
CA PRO A 50 -3.00 -6.41 21.97
C PRO A 50 -1.55 -6.13 21.54
N VAL A 51 -1.06 -6.79 20.50
CA VAL A 51 0.37 -6.73 20.14
C VAL A 51 0.71 -5.45 19.39
N GLY A 52 -0.09 -5.09 18.38
CA GLY A 52 0.15 -3.92 17.53
C GLY A 52 -1.10 -3.07 17.33
N PHE A 53 -1.13 -2.34 16.23
CA PHE A 53 -2.19 -1.41 15.87
C PHE A 53 -2.88 -1.76 14.54
N GLY A 54 -2.59 -2.94 13.99
CA GLY A 54 -3.20 -3.40 12.75
C GLY A 54 -4.72 -3.38 12.82
N ASP A 55 -5.34 -2.88 11.77
CA ASP A 55 -6.78 -2.68 11.67
C ASP A 55 -7.15 -2.70 10.18
N LYS A 56 -7.84 -3.78 9.77
CA LYS A 56 -8.15 -4.04 8.36
C LYS A 56 -9.22 -3.09 7.82
N GLU A 57 -10.11 -2.63 8.69
CA GLU A 57 -11.16 -1.67 8.33
C GLU A 57 -10.53 -0.31 8.05
N ARG A 58 -9.64 0.16 8.93
CA ARG A 58 -8.86 1.39 8.69
C ARG A 58 -7.96 1.29 7.47
N ALA A 59 -7.36 0.12 7.21
CA ALA A 59 -6.55 -0.08 6.02
C ALA A 59 -7.36 0.16 4.75
N GLU A 60 -8.54 -0.46 4.63
CA GLU A 60 -9.46 -0.27 3.50
C GLU A 60 -9.89 1.20 3.35
N GLU A 61 -10.25 1.87 4.45
CA GLU A 61 -10.62 3.29 4.43
C GLU A 61 -9.49 4.18 3.90
N TYR A 62 -8.26 3.96 4.35
CA TYR A 62 -7.12 4.74 3.90
C TYR A 62 -6.71 4.44 2.46
N PHE A 63 -6.83 3.19 2.00
CA PHE A 63 -6.65 2.89 0.58
C PHE A 63 -7.67 3.62 -0.29
N LYS A 64 -8.95 3.65 0.12
CA LYS A 64 -10.00 4.39 -0.59
C LYS A 64 -9.72 5.89 -0.63
N LYS A 65 -9.26 6.48 0.47
CA LYS A 65 -8.83 7.90 0.50
C LYS A 65 -7.64 8.16 -0.42
N ALA A 66 -6.64 7.28 -0.42
CA ALA A 66 -5.48 7.40 -1.29
C ALA A 66 -5.87 7.37 -2.78
N LEU A 67 -6.78 6.48 -3.18
CA LEU A 67 -7.31 6.42 -4.54
C LEU A 67 -8.21 7.61 -4.90
N ALA A 68 -8.95 8.17 -3.94
CA ALA A 68 -9.75 9.37 -4.18
C ALA A 68 -8.87 10.58 -4.53
N ILE A 69 -7.66 10.65 -3.96
CA ILE A 69 -6.69 11.71 -4.24
C ILE A 69 -5.86 11.40 -5.49
N ASN A 70 -5.45 10.15 -5.67
CA ASN A 70 -4.56 9.71 -6.74
C ASN A 70 -5.08 8.44 -7.44
N PRO A 71 -6.15 8.57 -8.24
CA PRO A 71 -6.86 7.43 -8.82
C PRO A 71 -6.03 6.62 -9.81
N ASP A 72 -5.06 7.25 -10.47
CA ASP A 72 -4.19 6.64 -11.49
C ASP A 72 -2.76 6.42 -10.99
N GLY A 73 -2.51 6.61 -9.68
CA GLY A 73 -1.19 6.47 -9.08
C GLY A 73 -0.73 5.02 -9.00
N ILE A 74 0.55 4.77 -9.32
CA ILE A 74 1.11 3.42 -9.32
C ILE A 74 1.07 2.77 -7.93
N ASP A 75 1.50 3.49 -6.89
CA ASP A 75 1.59 2.98 -5.53
C ASP A 75 0.22 2.71 -4.89
N PRO A 76 -0.76 3.65 -4.85
CA PRO A 76 -2.06 3.38 -4.22
C PRO A 76 -2.82 2.24 -4.90
N ASN A 77 -2.77 2.16 -6.24
CA ASN A 77 -3.40 1.06 -6.98
C ASN A 77 -2.71 -0.28 -6.72
N PHE A 78 -1.37 -0.31 -6.70
CA PHE A 78 -0.64 -1.55 -6.40
C PHE A 78 -0.88 -2.04 -4.99
N PHE A 79 -0.67 -1.20 -3.97
CA PHE A 79 -0.76 -1.64 -2.58
C PHE A 79 -2.18 -2.00 -2.18
N TYR A 80 -3.19 -1.31 -2.71
CA TYR A 80 -4.57 -1.72 -2.48
C TYR A 80 -4.90 -3.01 -3.24
N GLY A 81 -4.41 -3.18 -4.47
CA GLY A 81 -4.52 -4.43 -5.21
C GLY A 81 -3.89 -5.62 -4.47
N GLU A 82 -2.69 -5.45 -3.92
CA GLU A 82 -2.02 -6.44 -3.07
C GLU A 82 -2.87 -6.76 -1.83
N TYR A 83 -3.35 -5.73 -1.13
CA TYR A 83 -4.22 -5.90 0.02
C TYR A 83 -5.49 -6.69 -0.31
N LEU A 84 -6.16 -6.38 -1.43
CA LEU A 84 -7.36 -7.10 -1.86
C LEU A 84 -7.06 -8.56 -2.23
N SER A 85 -5.93 -8.80 -2.90
CA SER A 85 -5.43 -10.15 -3.20
C SER A 85 -5.24 -10.97 -1.91
N ASP A 86 -4.58 -10.40 -0.90
CA ASP A 86 -4.37 -11.06 0.41
C ASP A 86 -5.68 -11.37 1.15
N ARG A 87 -6.80 -10.72 0.76
CA ARG A 87 -8.14 -10.95 1.29
C ARG A 87 -9.00 -11.86 0.40
N GLY A 88 -8.43 -12.44 -0.66
CA GLY A 88 -9.15 -13.30 -1.60
C GLY A 88 -10.06 -12.55 -2.58
N ARG A 89 -9.99 -11.21 -2.62
CA ARG A 89 -10.75 -10.36 -3.53
C ARG A 89 -10.01 -10.20 -4.87
N SER A 90 -9.68 -11.33 -5.50
CA SER A 90 -8.78 -11.38 -6.67
C SER A 90 -9.29 -10.60 -7.88
N ALA A 91 -10.60 -10.61 -8.14
CA ALA A 91 -11.19 -9.87 -9.26
C ALA A 91 -10.98 -8.36 -9.12
N GLU A 92 -11.22 -7.81 -7.92
CA GLU A 92 -11.02 -6.38 -7.64
C GLU A 92 -9.53 -6.02 -7.62
N ALA A 93 -8.69 -6.92 -7.08
CA ALA A 93 -7.24 -6.75 -7.10
C ALA A 93 -6.70 -6.62 -8.53
N ILE A 94 -7.14 -7.48 -9.46
CA ILE A 94 -6.73 -7.43 -10.87
C ILE A 94 -7.05 -6.07 -11.49
N VAL A 95 -8.25 -5.53 -11.26
CA VAL A 95 -8.65 -4.21 -11.80
C VAL A 95 -7.71 -3.11 -11.33
N LEU A 96 -7.36 -3.09 -10.05
CA LEU A 96 -6.43 -2.08 -9.51
C LEU A 96 -5.00 -2.27 -10.02
N LEU A 97 -4.52 -3.50 -10.09
CA LEU A 97 -3.17 -3.79 -10.59
C LEU A 97 -3.03 -3.43 -12.08
N GLU A 98 -4.07 -3.61 -12.89
CA GLU A 98 -4.09 -3.13 -14.28
C GLU A 98 -4.02 -1.61 -14.38
N LYS A 99 -4.66 -0.87 -13.46
CA LYS A 99 -4.48 0.59 -13.36
C LYS A 99 -3.06 0.96 -12.96
N ALA A 100 -2.47 0.25 -11.99
CA ALA A 100 -1.08 0.47 -11.59
C ALA A 100 -0.10 0.29 -12.78
N LEU A 101 -0.33 -0.68 -13.67
CA LEU A 101 0.49 -0.84 -14.89
C LEU A 101 0.35 0.31 -15.89
N LYS A 102 -0.80 0.99 -15.91
CA LYS A 102 -1.08 2.13 -16.80
C LYS A 102 -0.74 3.47 -16.17
N ALA A 103 -0.32 3.48 -14.90
CA ALA A 103 -0.02 4.70 -14.16
C ALA A 103 1.00 5.58 -14.89
N PRO A 104 0.85 6.92 -14.86
CA PRO A 104 1.80 7.84 -15.47
C PRO A 104 3.21 7.68 -14.86
N PRO A 105 4.29 7.84 -15.65
CA PRO A 105 5.64 7.92 -15.11
C PRO A 105 5.78 9.09 -14.13
N ARG A 106 6.57 8.89 -13.07
CA ARG A 106 6.93 9.96 -12.13
C ARG A 106 8.38 10.38 -12.39
N PRO A 107 8.63 11.59 -12.94
CA PRO A 107 10.00 12.06 -13.19
C PRO A 107 10.87 11.99 -11.93
N GLY A 108 12.08 11.44 -12.07
CA GLY A 108 13.02 11.22 -10.97
C GLY A 108 12.71 10.00 -10.09
N ARG A 109 11.71 9.19 -10.46
CA ARG A 109 11.32 7.94 -9.77
C ARG A 109 11.31 6.74 -10.72
N GLU A 110 11.97 6.83 -11.86
CA GLU A 110 11.92 5.84 -12.93
C GLU A 110 12.35 4.45 -12.46
N LEU A 111 13.41 4.37 -11.65
CA LEU A 111 13.87 3.11 -11.08
C LEU A 111 12.84 2.49 -10.12
N ALA A 112 12.23 3.32 -9.27
CA ALA A 112 11.19 2.87 -8.34
C ALA A 112 9.93 2.43 -9.08
N ASP A 113 9.52 3.17 -10.11
CA ASP A 113 8.36 2.84 -10.94
C ASP A 113 8.59 1.55 -11.74
N SER A 114 9.81 1.34 -12.27
CA SER A 114 10.18 0.10 -12.95
C SER A 114 10.09 -1.11 -12.01
N GLY A 115 10.67 -1.03 -10.81
CA GLY A 115 10.57 -2.09 -9.81
C GLY A 115 9.11 -2.37 -9.41
N ARG A 116 8.33 -1.32 -9.17
CA ARG A 116 6.90 -1.46 -8.86
C ARG A 116 6.12 -2.11 -10.01
N ARG A 117 6.39 -1.77 -11.28
CA ARG A 117 5.72 -2.41 -12.43
C ARG A 117 6.06 -3.90 -12.53
N GLN A 118 7.28 -4.31 -12.18
CA GLN A 118 7.65 -5.72 -12.13
C GLN A 118 6.88 -6.48 -11.04
N GLU A 119 6.73 -5.87 -9.85
CA GLU A 119 5.91 -6.45 -8.77
C GLU A 119 4.45 -6.59 -9.19
N VAL A 120 3.90 -5.55 -9.85
CA VAL A 120 2.52 -5.58 -10.38
C VAL A 120 2.34 -6.71 -11.39
N GLN A 121 3.27 -6.85 -12.36
CA GLN A 121 3.21 -7.93 -13.36
C GLN A 121 3.30 -9.31 -12.71
N THR A 122 4.16 -9.47 -11.70
CA THR A 122 4.32 -10.72 -10.96
C THR A 122 3.01 -11.10 -10.26
N LEU A 123 2.40 -10.17 -9.53
CA LEU A 123 1.16 -10.43 -8.80
C LEU A 123 -0.01 -10.69 -9.76
N LEU A 124 -0.17 -9.90 -10.82
CA LEU A 124 -1.17 -10.15 -11.86
C LEU A 124 -1.03 -11.53 -12.50
N GLY A 125 0.21 -11.94 -12.80
CA GLY A 125 0.50 -13.25 -13.36
C GLY A 125 0.07 -14.39 -12.43
N LYS A 126 0.28 -14.24 -11.12
CA LYS A 126 -0.18 -15.19 -10.10
C LYS A 126 -1.72 -15.26 -10.05
N LEU A 127 -2.38 -14.13 -9.86
CA LEU A 127 -3.84 -14.05 -9.71
C LEU A 127 -4.60 -14.59 -10.93
N ARG A 128 -4.10 -14.31 -12.14
CA ARG A 128 -4.71 -14.80 -13.39
C ARG A 128 -4.52 -16.31 -13.59
N LYS A 129 -3.50 -16.92 -13.00
CA LYS A 129 -3.33 -18.39 -13.03
C LYS A 129 -4.27 -19.07 -12.04
N GLU A 130 -4.47 -18.47 -10.87
CA GLU A 130 -5.37 -18.98 -9.82
C GLU A 130 -6.86 -18.83 -10.17
N SER A 131 -7.19 -17.94 -11.11
CA SER A 131 -8.56 -17.71 -11.60
C SER A 131 -8.94 -18.56 -12.82
N ARG A 132 -8.07 -19.49 -13.25
CA ARG A 132 -8.32 -20.44 -14.35
C ARG A 132 -8.64 -21.81 -13.78
#